data_AF-H8GYA1-F1
#
_entry.id   AF-H8GYA1-F1
#
_cell.length_a   1.000
_cell.length_b   1.000
_cell.length_c   1.000
_cell.angle_alpha   90.00
_cell.angle_beta   90.00
_cell.angle_gamma   90.00
#
_symmetry.space_group_name_H-M   'P 1'
#
loop_
_entity.id
_entity.type
_entity.pdbx_description
1 polymer ?
#
loop_
_entity_poly.entity_id
_entity_poly.type
_entity_poly.pdbx_seq_one_letter_code
_entity_poly.pdbx_strand_id
1 'polypeptide(L)'
;MLTLEGQYHVAPNKRLTISADTTGLPKGGSLTDLEALSRACLLNNGRCEVQVTTQNGVMQGTLTERPSRQFHRRLFEGYLAFPSRS
;
A
#
# COMPACT_ATOMS: atom_id res chain seq x y z
N MET A 1 8.29 -2.80 9.21
CA MET A 1 7.14 -3.41 8.51
C MET A 1 5.82 -2.86 9.06
N LEU A 2 4.98 -2.29 8.20
CA LEU A 2 3.67 -1.71 8.51
C LEU A 2 2.56 -2.70 8.10
N THR A 3 1.65 -3.04 9.00
CA THR A 3 0.47 -3.85 8.65
C THR A 3 -0.68 -2.93 8.27
N LEU A 4 -1.23 -3.11 7.07
CA LEU A 4 -2.43 -2.38 6.66
C LEU A 4 -3.67 -3.18 7.06
N GLU A 5 -4.66 -2.50 7.64
CA GLU A 5 -5.89 -3.13 8.14
C GLU A 5 -6.96 -3.27 7.06
N GLY A 6 -6.86 -2.48 5.99
CA GLY A 6 -7.77 -2.52 4.86
C GLY A 6 -7.70 -3.80 4.02
N GLN A 7 -8.75 -4.02 3.23
CA GLN A 7 -8.77 -5.10 2.24
C GLN A 7 -8.30 -4.56 0.89
N TYR A 8 -7.15 -5.05 0.43
CA TYR A 8 -6.50 -4.55 -0.78
C TYR A 8 -6.60 -5.53 -1.93
N HIS A 9 -6.83 -5.00 -3.13
CA HIS A 9 -6.74 -5.76 -4.36
C HIS A 9 -5.31 -5.69 -4.91
N VAL A 10 -4.65 -6.84 -4.97
CA VAL A 10 -3.33 -6.97 -5.58
C VAL A 10 -3.52 -7.49 -7.00
N ALA A 11 -2.94 -6.79 -7.98
CA ALA A 11 -3.06 -7.16 -9.37
C ALA A 11 -2.36 -8.52 -9.64
N PRO A 12 -2.70 -9.24 -10.73
CA PRO A 12 -2.13 -10.56 -11.04
C PRO A 12 -0.59 -10.56 -11.18
N ASN A 13 0.00 -9.43 -11.55
CA ASN A 13 1.46 -9.21 -11.60
C ASN A 13 2.08 -8.95 -10.21
N LYS A 14 1.32 -9.18 -9.14
CA LYS A 14 1.69 -8.93 -7.74
C LYS A 14 1.91 -7.46 -7.38
N ARG A 15 1.46 -6.53 -8.23
CA ARG A 15 1.56 -5.10 -7.95
C ARG A 15 0.39 -4.64 -7.09
N LEU A 16 0.69 -3.91 -6.03
CA LEU A 16 -0.29 -3.16 -5.25
C LEU A 16 -0.12 -1.67 -5.56
N THR A 17 -1.25 -1.00 -5.80
CA THR A 17 -1.31 0.45 -5.96
C THR A 17 -2.37 0.99 -5.01
N ILE A 18 -1.98 1.90 -4.13
CA ILE A 18 -2.86 2.60 -3.20
C ILE A 18 -2.83 4.08 -3.55
N SER A 19 -3.98 4.60 -3.96
CA SER A 19 -4.16 6.02 -4.22
C SER A 19 -4.62 6.70 -2.93
N ALA A 20 -3.92 7.75 -2.49
CA ALA A 20 -4.34 8.62 -1.39
C ALA A 20 -5.40 9.63 -1.86
N ASP A 21 -6.40 9.15 -2.60
CA ASP A 21 -7.53 9.97 -3.06
C ASP A 21 -8.71 9.72 -2.13
N THR A 22 -9.02 10.72 -1.31
CA THR A 22 -10.12 10.68 -0.35
C THR A 22 -11.49 10.64 -1.04
N THR A 23 -11.56 10.96 -2.34
CA THR A 23 -12.83 10.99 -3.10
C THR A 23 -13.28 9.63 -3.64
N GLY A 24 -12.45 8.59 -3.50
CA GLY A 24 -12.73 7.27 -4.05
C GLY A 24 -12.02 6.14 -3.31
N LEU A 25 -11.98 6.23 -1.97
CA LEU A 25 -11.49 5.12 -1.15
C LEU A 25 -12.29 3.86 -1.54
N PRO A 26 -11.63 2.81 -2.06
CA PRO A 26 -12.31 1.53 -2.26
C PRO A 26 -12.92 1.14 -0.92
N LYS A 27 -14.18 0.66 -0.89
CA LYS A 27 -14.84 0.19 0.33
C LYS A 27 -13.89 -0.75 1.07
N GLY A 28 -13.22 -0.26 2.12
CA GLY A 28 -12.19 -1.01 2.87
C GLY A 28 -10.78 -0.41 2.90
N GLY A 29 -10.46 0.65 2.15
CA GLY A 29 -9.23 1.41 2.35
C GLY A 29 -9.38 2.30 3.57
N SER A 30 -8.60 2.09 4.63
CA SER A 30 -8.69 2.89 5.85
C SER A 30 -7.92 4.20 5.66
N LEU A 31 -8.53 5.34 6.04
CA LEU A 31 -7.78 6.61 6.16
C LEU A 31 -6.58 6.44 7.11
N THR A 32 -6.74 5.60 8.13
CA THR A 32 -5.68 5.22 9.06
C THR A 32 -4.49 4.56 8.35
N ASP A 33 -4.75 3.68 7.37
CA ASP A 33 -3.70 3.03 6.60
C ASP A 33 -2.94 4.03 5.72
N LEU A 34 -3.65 5.01 5.12
CA LEU A 34 -3.02 6.07 4.33
C LEU A 34 -2.11 6.97 5.16
N GLU A 35 -2.55 7.35 6.36
CA GLU A 35 -1.71 8.11 7.29
C GLU A 35 -0.51 7.30 7.76
N ALA A 36 -0.71 6.03 8.11
CA ALA A 36 0.36 5.13 8.53
C ALA A 36 1.37 4.90 7.41
N LEU A 37 0.91 4.71 6.17
CA LEU A 37 1.74 4.65 4.97
C LEU A 37 2.54 5.93 4.80
N SER A 38 1.88 7.09 4.79
CA SER A 38 2.59 8.35 4.59
C SER A 38 3.68 8.58 5.64
N ARG A 39 3.43 8.24 6.91
CA ARG A 39 4.45 8.34 7.97
C ARG A 39 5.57 7.32 7.76
N ALA A 40 5.23 6.06 7.50
CA ALA A 40 6.20 4.99 7.32
C ALA A 40 7.10 5.20 6.09
N CYS A 41 6.54 5.64 4.96
CA CYS A 41 7.31 5.92 3.76
C CYS A 41 8.18 7.18 3.94
N LEU A 42 7.67 8.24 4.59
CA LEU A 42 8.44 9.46 4.88
C LEU A 42 9.68 9.17 5.75
N LEU A 43 9.54 8.31 6.77
CA LEU A 43 10.65 7.90 7.64
C LEU A 43 11.73 7.07 6.93
N ASN A 44 11.41 6.50 5.77
CA ASN A 44 12.25 5.53 5.06
C ASN A 44 12.55 5.99 3.61
N ASN A 45 12.76 7.30 3.42
CA ASN A 45 13.12 7.89 2.12
C ASN A 45 12.13 7.56 0.98
N GLY A 46 10.83 7.57 1.30
CA GLY A 46 9.75 7.28 0.37
C GLY A 46 9.49 5.79 0.14
N ARG A 47 10.15 4.87 0.86
CA ARG A 47 9.92 3.42 0.77
C ARG A 47 9.31 2.89 2.05
N CYS A 48 8.41 1.93 1.99
CA CYS A 48 7.71 1.44 3.15
C CYS A 48 7.42 -0.04 2.98
N GLU A 49 7.94 -0.84 3.90
CA GLU A 49 7.62 -2.27 3.96
C GLU A 49 6.22 -2.44 4.52
N VAL A 50 5.37 -3.17 3.80
CA VAL A 50 3.98 -3.39 4.15
C VAL A 50 3.64 -4.87 4.21
N GLN A 51 2.68 -5.19 5.07
CA GLN A 51 1.96 -6.44 5.07
C GLN A 51 0.48 -6.12 4.87
N VAL A 52 -0.18 -6.84 3.95
CA VAL A 52 -1.58 -6.62 3.60
C VAL A 52 -2.35 -7.93 3.58
N THR A 53 -3.62 -7.85 3.96
CA THR A 53 -4.55 -8.97 3.81
C THR A 53 -5.27 -8.85 2.47
N THR A 54 -5.13 -9.87 1.62
CA THR A 54 -5.81 -9.96 0.32
C THR A 54 -6.81 -11.11 0.34
N GLN A 55 -7.67 -11.18 -0.67
CA GLN A 55 -8.56 -12.33 -0.88
C GLN A 55 -7.83 -13.68 -1.00
N ASN A 56 -6.54 -13.67 -1.39
CA ASN A 56 -5.72 -14.87 -1.57
C ASN A 56 -4.86 -15.20 -0.34
N GLY A 57 -4.95 -14.40 0.73
CA GLY A 57 -4.13 -14.51 1.93
C GLY A 57 -3.25 -13.30 2.19
N VAL A 58 -2.38 -13.42 3.19
CA VAL A 58 -1.45 -12.36 3.60
C VAL A 58 -0.31 -12.25 2.59
N MET A 59 -0.03 -11.02 2.14
CA MET A 59 1.11 -10.71 1.29
C MET A 59 1.96 -9.61 1.93
N GLN A 60 3.26 -9.62 1.66
CA GLN A 60 4.21 -8.64 2.17
C GLN A 60 5.12 -8.12 1.04
N GLY A 61 5.63 -6.91 1.20
CA GLY A 61 6.59 -6.33 0.25
C GLY A 61 6.85 -4.87 0.53
N THR A 62 7.34 -4.14 -0.47
CA THR A 62 7.73 -2.74 -0.30
C THR A 62 6.93 -1.87 -1.25
N LEU A 63 6.26 -0.86 -0.71
CA LEU A 63 5.66 0.22 -1.47
C LEU A 63 6.63 1.41 -1.54
N THR A 64 6.53 2.17 -2.61
CA THR A 64 7.23 3.43 -2.78
C THR A 64 6.19 4.53 -3.00
N GLU A 65 6.33 5.63 -2.27
CA GLU A 65 5.55 6.84 -2.48
C GLU A 65 6.02 7.52 -3.78
N ARG A 66 5.08 7.75 -4.69
CA ARG A 66 5.30 8.50 -5.91
C ARG A 66 4.43 9.75 -5.91
N PRO A 67 5.03 10.93 -6.15
CA PRO A 67 4.27 12.13 -6.41
C PRO A 67 3.58 11.98 -7.78
N SER A 68 2.26 11.89 -7.82
CA SER A 68 1.54 11.93 -9.09
C SER A 68 1.53 13.36 -9.60
N ARG A 69 2.18 13.59 -10.75
CA ARG A 69 2.30 14.91 -11.39
C ARG A 69 0.96 15.52 -11.79
N GLN A 70 -0.11 14.74 -11.85
CA GLN A 70 -1.33 15.16 -12.53
C GLN A 70 -2.39 15.78 -11.60
N PHE A 71 -2.36 15.58 -10.28
CA PHE A 71 -3.46 16.05 -9.39
C PHE A 71 -3.07 16.29 -7.92
N HIS A 72 -1.79 16.54 -7.58
CA HIS A 72 -1.32 16.56 -6.17
C HIS A 72 -1.65 15.27 -5.38
N ARG A 73 -1.96 14.18 -6.08
CA ARG A 73 -2.32 12.90 -5.48
C ARG A 73 -1.05 12.12 -5.12
N ARG A 74 -0.97 11.63 -3.89
CA ARG A 74 0.07 10.69 -3.48
C ARG A 74 -0.36 9.28 -3.88
N LEU A 75 0.56 8.56 -4.50
CA LEU A 75 0.33 7.19 -4.94
C LEU A 75 1.40 6.31 -4.32
N PHE A 76 0.99 5.25 -3.64
CA PHE A 76 1.91 4.25 -3.11
C PHE A 76 1.84 3.04 -4.02
N GLU A 77 2.98 2.64 -4.58
CA GLU A 77 3.03 1.47 -5.45
C GLU A 77 4.22 0.57 -5.17
N GLY A 78 4.03 -0.73 -5.38
CA GLY A 78 5.09 -1.70 -5.20
C GLY A 78 4.66 -3.11 -5.50
N TYR A 79 5.58 -4.05 -5.29
CA TYR A 79 5.36 -5.47 -5.50
C TYR A 79 5.27 -6.19 -4.16
N LEU A 80 4.33 -7.12 -4.08
CA LEU A 80 4.11 -7.95 -2.92
C LEU A 80 4.38 -9.42 -3.26
N ALA A 81 4.67 -10.22 -2.25
CA ALA A 81 4.79 -11.66 -2.36
C ALA A 81 4.11 -12.32 -1.17
N PHE A 82 3.68 -13.57 -1.33
CA PHE A 82 3.33 -14.38 -0.17
C PHE A 82 4.58 -14.56 0.71
N PRO A 83 4.47 -14.45 2.03
CA PRO A 83 5.58 -14.72 2.92
C PRO A 83 6.08 -16.15 2.68
N SER A 84 7.39 -16.32 2.58
CA SER A 84 8.01 -17.66 2.53
C SER A 84 7.63 -18.39 3.82
N ARG A 85 7.03 -19.59 3.70
CA ARG A 85 6.84 -20.47 4.86
C ARG A 85 8.23 -20.79 5.41
N SER A 86 8.56 -20.25 6.57
CA SER A 86 9.70 -20.67 7.40
C SER A 86 9.39 -22.01 8.05
#